data_AF-A0A6L8MAI2-F1
#
_entry.id   AF-A0A6L8MAI2-F1
#
_cell.length_a   1.000
_cell.length_b   1.000
_cell.length_c   1.000
_cell.angle_alpha   90.00
_cell.angle_beta   90.00
_cell.angle_gamma   90.00
#
_symmetry.space_group_name_H-M   'P 1'
#
loop_
_entity.id
_entity.type
_entity.pdbx_description
1 polymer ?
#
loop_
_entity_poly.entity_id
_entity_poly.type
_entity_poly.pdbx_seq_one_letter_code
_entity_poly.pdbx_strand_id
1 'polypeptide(L)'
;MINQIELLEKLGIAAFGNAWKASLADALPVARPTITDWMTGKKPIPVGIWANIQKIIESRLMGLQGALVEIKEQRHLIIVEEMKRKGKAYIQDEFSAYLYAMSDDEIMTLLKAYKKEYARLGSEYPNDTFADLLVIKDAIDFNICIRDINGNLDLSLAEDCALSYFKNMKLAKEFNLDETFLIERTKEIENKFAQN
;
A
#
# COMPACT_ATOMS: atom_id res chain seq x y z
N MET A 1 28.89 30.77 3.87
CA MET A 1 29.15 30.16 5.19
C MET A 1 27.87 29.45 5.61
N ILE A 2 27.93 28.18 6.02
CA ILE A 2 26.72 27.43 6.43
C ILE A 2 26.25 27.97 7.78
N ASN A 3 24.96 28.31 7.89
CA ASN A 3 24.33 28.61 9.16
C ASN A 3 24.04 27.30 9.90
N GLN A 4 24.96 26.90 10.80
CA GLN A 4 24.86 25.64 11.51
C GLN A 4 23.66 25.58 12.46
N ILE A 5 23.25 26.71 13.05
CA ILE A 5 22.10 26.78 13.96
C ILE A 5 20.81 26.47 13.19
N GLU A 6 20.63 27.12 12.04
CA GLU A 6 19.49 26.89 11.16
C GLU A 6 19.47 25.47 10.60
N LEU A 7 20.65 24.92 10.24
CA LEU A 7 20.75 23.53 9.81
C LEU A 7 20.34 22.56 10.93
N LEU A 8 20.81 22.76 12.16
CA LEU A 8 20.46 21.93 13.30
C LEU A 8 18.95 21.95 13.57
N GLU A 9 18.33 23.13 13.53
CA GLU A 9 16.89 23.28 13.70
C GLU A 9 16.10 22.55 12.62
N LYS A 10 16.45 22.75 11.35
CA LYS A 10 15.78 22.07 10.23
C LYS A 10 15.85 20.55 10.36
N LEU A 11 17.04 20.02 10.67
CA LEU A 11 17.24 18.57 10.82
C LEU A 11 16.52 18.02 12.05
N GLY A 12 16.55 18.75 13.16
CA GLY A 12 15.81 18.39 14.37
C GLY A 12 14.30 18.30 14.12
N ILE A 13 13.72 19.34 13.51
CA ILE A 13 12.29 19.38 13.16
C ILE A 13 11.96 18.23 12.21
N ALA A 14 12.78 17.96 11.19
CA ALA A 14 12.54 16.86 10.27
C ALA A 14 12.55 15.49 10.96
N ALA A 15 13.44 15.27 11.93
CA ALA A 15 13.55 13.98 12.62
C ALA A 15 12.49 13.76 13.71
N PHE A 16 12.02 14.83 14.37
CA PHE A 16 11.26 14.73 15.63
C PHE A 16 10.05 15.67 15.74
N GLY A 17 9.79 16.53 14.74
CA GLY A 17 8.70 17.49 14.76
C GLY A 17 8.84 18.58 15.82
N ASN A 18 7.73 19.03 16.39
CA ASN A 18 7.69 20.19 17.30
C ASN A 18 8.51 20.00 18.58
N ALA A 19 8.68 18.75 19.05
CA ALA A 19 9.41 18.41 20.28
C ALA A 19 10.91 18.11 20.04
N TRP A 20 11.48 18.60 18.95
CA TRP A 20 12.79 18.14 18.49
C TRP A 20 13.94 18.39 19.45
N LYS A 21 13.98 19.51 20.19
CA LYS A 21 15.11 19.83 21.09
C LYS A 21 15.26 18.80 22.20
N ALA A 22 14.15 18.40 22.81
CA ALA A 22 14.13 17.39 23.86
C ALA A 22 14.50 16.01 23.29
N SER A 23 13.85 15.63 22.19
CA SER A 23 14.04 14.31 21.57
C SER A 23 15.44 14.13 21.00
N LEU A 24 16.04 15.19 20.45
CA LEU A 24 17.40 15.19 19.95
C LEU A 24 18.43 15.11 21.09
N ALA A 25 18.18 15.77 22.22
CA ALA A 25 19.03 15.67 23.40
C ALA A 25 19.08 14.23 23.93
N ASP A 26 17.91 13.60 24.02
CA ASP A 26 17.76 12.21 24.47
C ASP A 26 18.42 11.22 23.46
N ALA A 27 18.34 11.49 22.15
CA ALA A 27 18.95 10.67 21.10
C ALA A 27 20.48 10.88 20.93
N LEU A 28 21.02 12.06 21.28
CA LEU A 28 22.46 12.38 21.26
C LEU A 28 23.17 12.14 22.61
N PRO A 29 22.54 11.39 23.52
CA PRO A 29 22.72 11.45 24.99
C PRO A 29 23.41 12.72 25.56
N VAL A 30 22.89 13.91 25.24
CA VAL A 30 23.37 15.18 25.83
C VAL A 30 22.32 15.80 26.74
N ALA A 31 22.73 16.62 27.71
CA ALA A 31 21.79 17.38 28.52
C ALA A 31 21.01 18.39 27.63
N ARG A 32 19.69 18.53 27.84
CA ARG A 32 18.83 19.46 27.08
C ARG A 32 19.37 20.90 26.97
N PRO A 33 19.96 21.52 28.03
CA PRO A 33 20.59 22.84 27.91
C PRO A 33 21.71 22.91 26.88
N THR A 34 22.36 21.79 26.56
CA THR A 34 23.41 21.71 25.52
C THR A 34 22.86 22.05 24.15
N ILE A 35 21.66 21.56 23.81
CA ILE A 35 21.00 21.89 22.55
C ILE A 35 20.65 23.39 22.51
N THR A 36 20.21 23.96 23.63
CA THR A 36 19.94 25.40 23.74
C THR A 36 21.21 26.24 23.62
N ASP A 37 22.31 25.83 24.26
CA ASP A 37 23.61 26.50 24.15
C ASP A 37 24.10 26.49 22.68
N TRP A 38 23.87 25.41 21.93
CA TRP A 38 24.16 25.35 20.49
C TRP A 38 23.27 26.29 19.68
N MET A 39 21.96 26.27 19.93
CA MET A 39 20.98 27.09 19.20
C MET A 39 21.13 28.59 19.44
N THR A 40 21.69 28.98 20.58
CA THR A 40 21.95 30.39 20.91
C THR A 40 23.34 30.85 20.47
N GLY A 41 24.16 29.95 19.91
CA GLY A 41 25.55 30.21 19.57
C GLY A 41 26.49 30.35 20.77
N LYS A 42 26.00 30.12 22.00
CA LYS A 42 26.80 30.17 23.24
C LYS A 42 27.88 29.09 23.26
N LYS A 43 27.63 27.93 22.64
CA LYS A 43 28.64 26.90 22.38
C LYS A 43 28.60 26.48 20.91
N PRO A 44 29.75 26.21 20.29
CA PRO A 44 29.76 25.64 18.95
C PRO A 44 29.21 24.20 18.97
N ILE A 45 28.61 23.79 17.85
CA ILE A 45 28.18 22.39 17.65
C ILE A 45 29.41 21.55 17.30
N PRO A 46 29.77 20.53 18.10
CA PRO A 46 30.91 19.68 17.80
C PRO A 46 30.74 18.96 16.46
N VAL A 47 31.83 18.84 15.67
CA VAL A 47 31.77 18.26 14.32
C VAL A 47 31.22 16.83 14.32
N GLY A 48 31.55 16.02 15.34
CA GLY A 48 31.04 14.65 15.48
C GLY A 48 29.52 14.54 15.69
N ILE A 49 28.86 15.62 16.14
CA ILE A 49 27.40 15.63 16.31
C ILE A 49 26.68 15.49 14.97
N TRP A 50 27.24 16.04 13.89
CA TRP A 50 26.62 15.95 12.56
C TRP A 50 26.52 14.50 12.07
N ALA A 51 27.57 13.69 12.27
CA ALA A 51 27.55 12.27 11.93
C ALA A 51 26.53 11.48 12.78
N ASN A 52 26.37 11.84 14.06
CA ASN A 52 25.36 11.23 14.93
C ASN A 52 23.93 11.61 14.50
N ILE A 53 23.70 12.87 14.15
CA ILE A 53 22.41 13.34 13.61
C ILE A 53 22.06 12.59 12.32
N GLN A 54 23.03 12.41 11.41
CA GLN A 54 22.82 11.64 10.19
C GLN A 54 22.34 10.21 10.50
N LYS A 55 23.03 9.49 11.39
CA LYS A 55 22.64 8.12 11.81
C LYS A 55 21.23 8.07 12.41
N ILE A 56 20.87 9.07 13.21
CA ILE A 56 19.52 9.19 13.80
C ILE A 56 18.48 9.34 12.69
N ILE A 57 18.74 10.19 11.69
CA ILE A 57 17.83 10.41 10.57
C ILE A 57 17.69 9.15 9.72
N GLU A 58 18.80 8.49 9.38
CA GLU A 58 18.79 7.25 8.59
C GLU A 58 17.99 6.14 9.29
N SER A 59 18.20 5.95 10.60
CA SER A 59 17.44 4.99 11.39
C SER A 59 15.93 5.31 11.41
N ARG A 60 15.58 6.59 11.56
CA ARG A 60 14.18 7.04 11.51
C ARG A 60 13.56 6.84 10.13
N LEU A 61 14.29 7.15 9.07
CA LEU A 61 13.84 6.94 7.70
C LEU A 61 13.51 5.47 7.46
N MET A 62 14.39 4.55 7.90
CA MET A 62 14.17 3.11 7.79
C MET A 62 12.90 2.68 8.56
N GLY A 63 12.72 3.17 9.79
CA GLY A 63 11.51 2.90 10.58
C GLY A 63 10.23 3.42 9.92
N LEU A 64 10.28 4.63 9.35
CA LEU A 64 9.15 5.22 8.62
C LEU A 64 8.83 4.45 7.33
N GLN A 65 9.85 4.00 6.60
CA GLN A 65 9.67 3.15 5.43
C GLN A 65 8.98 1.82 5.80
N GLY A 66 9.41 1.19 6.90
CA GLY A 66 8.75 -0.02 7.41
C GLY A 66 7.29 0.22 7.78
N ALA A 67 7.00 1.28 8.54
CA ALA A 67 5.63 1.63 8.90
C ALA A 67 4.74 1.93 7.69
N LEU A 68 5.30 2.56 6.64
CA LEU A 68 4.58 2.80 5.38
C LEU A 68 4.23 1.49 4.65
N VAL A 69 5.13 0.51 4.65
CA VAL A 69 4.87 -0.82 4.07
C VAL A 69 3.75 -1.51 4.84
N GLU A 70 3.85 -1.55 6.18
CA GLU A 70 2.85 -2.18 7.04
C GLU A 70 1.45 -1.58 6.83
N ILE A 71 1.34 -0.25 6.78
CA ILE A 71 0.06 0.41 6.50
C ILE A 71 -0.48 0.03 5.12
N LYS A 72 0.37 -0.01 4.08
CA LYS A 72 -0.08 -0.38 2.72
C LYS A 72 -0.59 -1.82 2.67
N GLU A 73 0.10 -2.75 3.33
CA GLU A 73 -0.29 -4.15 3.41
C GLU A 73 -1.59 -4.35 4.20
N GLN A 74 -1.81 -3.58 5.27
CA GLN A 74 -2.97 -3.76 6.14
C GLN A 74 -4.21 -2.93 5.76
N ARG A 75 -4.04 -1.87 4.96
CA ARG A 75 -5.11 -0.90 4.63
C ARG A 75 -6.37 -1.56 4.09
N HIS A 76 -6.22 -2.52 3.19
CA HIS A 76 -7.36 -3.20 2.57
C HIS A 76 -8.15 -4.05 3.56
N LEU A 77 -7.48 -4.70 4.52
CA LEU A 77 -8.12 -5.45 5.60
C LEU A 77 -8.90 -4.53 6.54
N ILE A 78 -8.33 -3.38 6.90
CA ILE A 78 -9.02 -2.37 7.72
C ILE A 78 -10.31 -1.90 7.01
N ILE A 79 -10.25 -1.67 5.71
CA ILE A 79 -11.41 -1.24 4.91
C ILE A 79 -12.46 -2.34 4.81
N VAL A 80 -12.06 -3.60 4.60
CA VAL A 80 -12.99 -4.74 4.59
C VAL A 80 -13.71 -4.89 5.95
N GLU A 81 -13.00 -4.75 7.07
CA GLU A 81 -13.63 -4.77 8.40
C GLU A 81 -14.59 -3.59 8.60
N GLU A 82 -14.27 -2.41 8.07
CA GLU A 82 -15.17 -1.25 8.09
C GLU A 82 -16.42 -1.46 7.23
N MET A 83 -16.28 -2.10 6.06
CA MET A 83 -17.41 -2.50 5.21
C MET A 83 -18.33 -3.46 5.96
N LYS A 84 -17.75 -4.49 6.58
CA LYS A 84 -18.48 -5.46 7.41
C LYS A 84 -19.21 -4.79 8.57
N ARG A 85 -18.55 -3.88 9.30
CA ARG A 85 -19.16 -3.10 10.40
C ARG A 85 -20.35 -2.28 9.93
N LYS A 86 -20.30 -1.76 8.70
CA LYS A 86 -21.38 -0.97 8.06
C LYS A 86 -22.46 -1.83 7.40
N GLY A 87 -22.33 -3.17 7.43
CA GLY A 87 -23.27 -4.08 6.77
C GLY A 87 -23.24 -4.01 5.25
N LYS A 88 -22.12 -3.53 4.68
CA LYS A 88 -21.91 -3.49 3.23
C LYS A 88 -21.49 -4.85 2.71
N ALA A 89 -21.75 -5.14 1.44
CA ALA A 89 -21.21 -6.34 0.80
C ALA A 89 -19.68 -6.26 0.69
N TYR A 90 -18.98 -7.35 1.03
CA TYR A 90 -17.53 -7.49 0.94
C TYR A 90 -17.18 -8.91 0.52
N ILE A 91 -16.07 -9.10 -0.17
CA ILE A 91 -15.65 -10.43 -0.64
C ILE A 91 -14.84 -11.13 0.47
N GLN A 92 -15.17 -12.38 0.79
CA GLN A 92 -14.39 -13.20 1.73
C GLN A 92 -14.50 -14.68 1.35
N ASP A 93 -13.57 -15.13 0.53
CA ASP A 93 -13.44 -16.48 0.00
C ASP A 93 -11.97 -16.82 -0.31
N GLU A 94 -11.70 -18.01 -0.84
CA GLU A 94 -10.33 -18.47 -1.11
C GLU A 94 -9.63 -17.63 -2.20
N PHE A 95 -10.37 -17.18 -3.22
CA PHE A 95 -9.80 -16.39 -4.29
C PHE A 95 -9.46 -14.96 -3.82
N SER A 96 -10.33 -14.33 -3.06
CA SER A 96 -10.03 -13.03 -2.44
C SER A 96 -8.89 -13.12 -1.42
N ALA A 97 -8.77 -14.22 -0.67
CA ALA A 97 -7.62 -14.44 0.21
C ALA A 97 -6.29 -14.48 -0.56
N TYR A 98 -6.26 -15.11 -1.74
CA TYR A 98 -5.11 -15.08 -2.64
C TYR A 98 -4.76 -13.64 -3.06
N LEU A 99 -5.76 -12.84 -3.46
CA LEU A 99 -5.53 -11.44 -3.85
C LEU A 99 -5.16 -10.51 -2.68
N TYR A 100 -5.63 -10.79 -1.47
CA TYR A 100 -5.26 -10.02 -0.27
C TYR A 100 -3.80 -10.22 0.13
N ALA A 101 -3.24 -11.39 -0.18
CA ALA A 101 -1.82 -11.66 0.01
C ALA A 101 -0.90 -10.90 -0.97
N MET A 102 -1.46 -10.32 -2.05
CA MET A 102 -0.70 -9.55 -3.03
C MET A 102 -0.41 -8.12 -2.54
N SER A 103 0.72 -7.57 -2.95
CA SER A 103 1.06 -6.15 -2.82
C SER A 103 0.27 -5.29 -3.82
N ASP A 104 0.24 -3.97 -3.59
CA ASP A 104 -0.40 -3.03 -4.51
C ASP A 104 0.22 -3.07 -5.91
N ASP A 105 1.54 -3.29 -6.01
CA ASP A 105 2.26 -3.40 -7.29
C ASP A 105 1.90 -4.69 -8.03
N GLU A 106 1.72 -5.79 -7.31
CA GLU A 106 1.27 -7.07 -7.88
C GLU A 106 -0.18 -6.96 -8.38
N ILE A 107 -1.09 -6.34 -7.63
CA ILE A 107 -2.48 -6.08 -8.09
C ILE A 107 -2.49 -5.24 -9.38
N MET A 108 -1.65 -4.21 -9.46
CA MET A 108 -1.56 -3.37 -10.65
C MET A 108 -0.90 -4.09 -11.84
N THR A 109 0.02 -5.01 -11.58
CA THR A 109 0.62 -5.89 -12.61
C THR A 109 -0.43 -6.86 -13.13
N LEU A 110 -1.19 -7.49 -12.24
CA LEU A 110 -2.32 -8.36 -12.59
C LEU A 110 -3.36 -7.61 -13.42
N LEU A 111 -3.74 -6.38 -13.06
CA LEU A 111 -4.66 -5.56 -13.87
C LEU A 111 -4.16 -5.37 -15.31
N LYS A 112 -2.87 -5.13 -15.50
CA LYS A 112 -2.27 -4.98 -16.84
C LYS A 112 -2.32 -6.30 -17.62
N ALA A 113 -1.95 -7.42 -16.98
CA ALA A 113 -1.99 -8.74 -17.59
C ALA A 113 -3.43 -9.15 -17.97
N TYR A 114 -4.38 -8.92 -17.06
CA TYR A 114 -5.81 -9.10 -17.28
C TYR A 114 -6.29 -8.32 -18.52
N LYS A 115 -5.97 -7.02 -18.62
CA LYS A 115 -6.36 -6.19 -19.77
C LYS A 115 -5.81 -6.72 -21.10
N LYS A 116 -4.56 -7.20 -21.10
CA LYS A 116 -3.95 -7.82 -22.29
C LYS A 116 -4.67 -9.12 -22.68
N GLU A 117 -4.95 -10.00 -21.73
CA GLU A 117 -5.65 -11.27 -22.01
C GLU A 117 -7.09 -11.02 -22.49
N TYR A 118 -7.82 -10.14 -21.81
CA TYR A 118 -9.20 -9.81 -22.16
C TYR A 118 -9.29 -9.25 -23.59
N ALA A 119 -8.39 -8.33 -23.96
CA ALA A 119 -8.33 -7.80 -25.32
C ALA A 119 -7.99 -8.87 -26.36
N ARG A 120 -7.07 -9.78 -26.03
CA ARG A 120 -6.68 -10.90 -26.91
C ARG A 120 -7.87 -11.84 -27.17
N LEU A 121 -8.51 -12.31 -26.10
CA LEU A 121 -9.65 -13.21 -26.19
C LEU A 121 -10.87 -12.55 -26.84
N GLY A 122 -11.14 -11.28 -26.54
CA GLY A 122 -12.22 -10.54 -27.21
C GLY A 122 -11.97 -10.30 -28.71
N SER A 123 -10.71 -10.31 -29.15
CA SER A 123 -10.38 -10.26 -30.58
C SER A 123 -10.54 -11.63 -31.26
N GLU A 124 -10.24 -12.71 -30.54
CA GLU A 124 -10.31 -14.09 -31.05
C GLU A 124 -11.75 -14.64 -31.05
N TYR A 125 -12.53 -14.28 -30.03
CA TYR A 125 -13.92 -14.71 -29.82
C TYR A 125 -14.84 -13.50 -29.50
N PRO A 126 -15.17 -12.67 -30.50
CA PRO A 126 -15.83 -11.37 -30.28
C PRO A 126 -17.27 -11.44 -29.77
N ASN A 127 -17.91 -12.61 -29.85
CA ASN A 127 -19.30 -12.82 -29.39
C ASN A 127 -19.37 -13.61 -28.07
N ASP A 128 -18.23 -13.99 -27.51
CA ASP A 128 -18.17 -14.83 -26.33
C ASP A 128 -18.06 -13.98 -25.07
N THR A 129 -18.57 -14.54 -23.97
CA THR A 129 -18.43 -13.95 -22.63
C THR A 129 -17.65 -14.92 -21.76
N PHE A 130 -16.62 -14.41 -21.09
CA PHE A 130 -15.68 -15.21 -20.30
C PHE A 130 -16.02 -15.07 -18.82
N ALA A 131 -16.76 -16.02 -18.27
CA ALA A 131 -17.24 -15.97 -16.88
C ALA A 131 -16.09 -15.86 -15.87
N ASP A 132 -15.00 -16.60 -16.09
CA ASP A 132 -13.76 -16.50 -15.30
C ASP A 132 -13.19 -15.08 -15.30
N LEU A 133 -13.06 -14.46 -16.48
CA LEU A 133 -12.50 -13.11 -16.59
C LEU A 133 -13.40 -12.05 -15.97
N LEU A 134 -14.73 -12.21 -16.01
CA LEU A 134 -15.64 -11.30 -15.33
C LEU A 134 -15.44 -11.34 -13.81
N VAL A 135 -15.29 -12.53 -13.23
CA VAL A 135 -15.03 -12.67 -11.78
C VAL A 135 -13.66 -12.09 -11.41
N ILE A 136 -12.62 -12.41 -12.18
CA ILE A 136 -11.27 -11.88 -11.98
C ILE A 136 -11.27 -10.35 -12.04
N LYS A 137 -11.97 -9.76 -13.02
CA LYS A 137 -12.10 -8.31 -13.16
C LYS A 137 -12.72 -7.68 -11.91
N ASP A 138 -13.85 -8.20 -11.45
CA ASP A 138 -14.54 -7.62 -10.30
C ASP A 138 -13.73 -7.77 -9.01
N ALA A 139 -12.98 -8.87 -8.86
CA ALA A 139 -12.07 -9.06 -7.74
C ALA A 139 -10.87 -8.09 -7.77
N ILE A 140 -10.33 -7.80 -8.96
CA ILE A 140 -9.28 -6.79 -9.15
C ILE A 140 -9.84 -5.38 -8.85
N ASP A 141 -10.99 -5.03 -9.40
CA ASP A 141 -11.62 -3.73 -9.19
C ASP A 141 -11.97 -3.51 -7.72
N PHE A 142 -12.48 -4.55 -7.04
CA PHE A 142 -12.69 -4.54 -5.60
C PHE A 142 -11.40 -4.24 -4.85
N ASN A 143 -10.31 -4.96 -5.17
CA ASN A 143 -8.99 -4.74 -4.57
C ASN A 143 -8.50 -3.30 -4.80
N ILE A 144 -8.64 -2.75 -6.00
CA ILE A 144 -8.26 -1.36 -6.31
C ILE A 144 -9.02 -0.37 -5.42
N CYS A 145 -10.32 -0.62 -5.17
CA CYS A 145 -11.14 0.22 -4.32
C CYS A 145 -10.74 0.11 -2.84
N ILE A 146 -10.68 -1.10 -2.28
CA ILE A 146 -10.36 -1.30 -0.86
C ILE A 146 -8.91 -1.00 -0.52
N ARG A 147 -8.00 -1.06 -1.51
CA ARG A 147 -6.63 -0.62 -1.36
C ARG A 147 -6.49 0.86 -1.62
N ASP A 148 -7.55 1.59 -1.97
CA ASP A 148 -7.50 3.02 -2.25
C ASP A 148 -6.29 3.41 -3.13
N ILE A 149 -6.04 2.64 -4.19
CA ILE A 149 -4.86 2.81 -5.05
C ILE A 149 -4.93 4.18 -5.76
N ASN A 150 -6.15 4.65 -6.01
CA ASN A 150 -6.41 5.92 -6.69
C ASN A 150 -6.59 7.12 -5.72
N GLY A 151 -6.51 6.93 -4.40
CA GLY A 151 -6.65 8.01 -3.40
C GLY A 151 -8.06 8.61 -3.28
N ASN A 152 -9.10 7.85 -3.65
CA ASN A 152 -10.51 8.23 -3.67
C ASN A 152 -11.38 7.13 -3.06
N LEU A 153 -11.09 6.71 -1.82
CA LEU A 153 -11.83 5.65 -1.14
C LEU A 153 -13.34 5.93 -1.11
N ASP A 154 -14.10 5.10 -1.82
CA ASP A 154 -15.55 5.08 -1.81
C ASP A 154 -16.05 3.66 -1.47
N LEU A 155 -16.63 3.52 -0.28
CA LEU A 155 -17.17 2.25 0.20
C LEU A 155 -18.42 1.80 -0.57
N SER A 156 -19.08 2.68 -1.30
CA SER A 156 -20.23 2.32 -2.15
C SER A 156 -19.73 1.70 -3.45
N LEU A 157 -18.70 2.28 -4.06
CA LEU A 157 -18.05 1.69 -5.22
C LEU A 157 -17.45 0.31 -4.91
N ALA A 158 -16.78 0.17 -3.76
CA ALA A 158 -16.27 -1.13 -3.32
C ALA A 158 -17.41 -2.15 -3.12
N GLU A 159 -18.54 -1.73 -2.55
CA GLU A 159 -19.71 -2.59 -2.39
C GLU A 159 -20.32 -3.01 -3.74
N ASP A 160 -20.41 -2.10 -4.72
CA ASP A 160 -20.88 -2.42 -6.07
C ASP A 160 -19.98 -3.46 -6.75
N CYS A 161 -18.65 -3.35 -6.60
CA CYS A 161 -17.70 -4.35 -7.07
C CYS A 161 -17.94 -5.72 -6.40
N ALA A 162 -18.16 -5.75 -5.07
CA ALA A 162 -18.44 -7.00 -4.35
C ALA A 162 -19.76 -7.64 -4.79
N LEU A 163 -20.82 -6.85 -4.99
CA LEU A 163 -22.11 -7.35 -5.49
C LEU A 163 -21.99 -7.89 -6.92
N SER A 164 -21.24 -7.21 -7.79
CA SER A 164 -20.94 -7.69 -9.15
C SER A 164 -20.15 -9.00 -9.11
N TYR A 165 -19.13 -9.07 -8.25
CA TYR A 165 -18.35 -10.29 -8.02
C TYR A 165 -19.24 -11.46 -7.62
N PHE A 166 -20.14 -11.30 -6.66
CA PHE A 166 -21.03 -12.39 -6.23
C PHE A 166 -21.96 -12.88 -7.34
N LYS A 167 -22.47 -11.96 -8.16
CA LYS A 167 -23.29 -12.31 -9.31
C LYS A 167 -22.50 -13.13 -10.34
N ASN A 168 -21.30 -12.67 -10.69
CA ASN A 168 -20.46 -13.34 -11.67
C ASN A 168 -19.90 -14.66 -11.12
N MET A 169 -19.59 -14.73 -9.83
CA MET A 169 -19.11 -15.94 -9.17
C MET A 169 -20.19 -17.03 -9.13
N LYS A 170 -21.45 -16.63 -8.90
CA LYS A 170 -22.57 -17.55 -9.02
C LYS A 170 -22.66 -18.16 -10.42
N LEU A 171 -22.53 -17.34 -11.47
CA LEU A 171 -22.52 -17.81 -12.85
C LEU A 171 -21.30 -18.72 -13.13
N ALA A 172 -20.11 -18.32 -12.69
CA ALA A 172 -18.88 -19.09 -12.87
C ALA A 172 -18.99 -20.51 -12.27
N LYS A 173 -19.62 -20.64 -11.10
CA LYS A 173 -19.89 -21.94 -10.47
C LYS A 173 -20.82 -22.84 -11.29
N GLU A 174 -21.71 -22.28 -12.13
CA GLU A 174 -22.53 -23.09 -13.06
C GLU A 174 -21.68 -23.78 -14.14
N PHE A 175 -20.47 -23.27 -14.39
CA PHE A 175 -19.48 -23.84 -15.31
C PHE A 175 -18.35 -24.59 -14.59
N ASN A 176 -18.48 -24.86 -13.28
CA ASN A 176 -17.43 -25.45 -12.44
C ASN A 176 -16.13 -24.61 -12.36
N LEU A 177 -16.26 -23.28 -12.46
CA LEU A 177 -15.16 -22.34 -12.32
C LEU A 177 -15.18 -21.80 -10.89
N ASP A 178 -14.67 -22.59 -9.95
CA ASP A 178 -14.62 -22.27 -8.53
C ASP A 178 -13.43 -21.37 -8.15
N GLU A 179 -13.31 -21.03 -6.87
CA GLU A 179 -12.24 -20.19 -6.33
C GLU A 179 -10.84 -20.74 -6.66
N THR A 180 -10.66 -22.06 -6.60
CA THR A 180 -9.38 -22.71 -6.93
C THR A 180 -9.05 -22.56 -8.41
N PHE A 181 -10.04 -22.77 -9.28
CA PHE A 181 -9.87 -22.50 -10.72
C PHE A 181 -9.46 -21.06 -10.97
N LEU A 182 -10.13 -20.09 -10.34
CA LEU A 182 -9.83 -18.66 -10.53
C LEU A 182 -8.40 -18.31 -10.10
N ILE A 183 -7.91 -18.89 -9.00
CA ILE A 183 -6.52 -18.72 -8.57
C ILE A 183 -5.55 -19.20 -9.66
N GLU A 184 -5.75 -20.42 -10.17
CA GLU A 184 -4.88 -20.98 -11.22
C GLU A 184 -4.98 -20.20 -12.53
N ARG A 185 -6.18 -19.75 -12.88
CA ARG A 185 -6.43 -18.91 -14.06
C ARG A 185 -5.73 -17.56 -13.94
N THR A 186 -5.77 -16.94 -12.76
CA THR A 186 -5.05 -15.69 -12.47
C THR A 186 -3.54 -15.88 -12.63
N LYS A 187 -2.97 -16.95 -12.05
CA LYS A 187 -1.53 -17.27 -12.22
C LYS A 187 -1.16 -17.49 -13.69
N GLU A 188 -2.00 -18.17 -14.46
CA GLU A 188 -1.79 -18.38 -15.90
C GLU A 188 -1.70 -17.05 -16.65
N ILE A 189 -2.64 -16.13 -16.38
CA ILE A 189 -2.68 -14.79 -16.98
C ILE A 189 -1.41 -14.02 -16.62
N GLU A 190 -1.00 -14.01 -15.36
CA GLU A 190 0.22 -13.33 -14.92
C GLU A 190 1.46 -13.87 -15.63
N ASN A 191 1.65 -15.19 -15.62
CA ASN A 191 2.80 -15.85 -16.23
C ASN A 191 2.89 -15.60 -17.74
N LYS A 192 1.74 -15.58 -18.43
CA LYS A 192 1.66 -15.35 -19.87
C LYS A 192 2.14 -13.95 -20.28
N PHE A 193 2.01 -12.97 -19.40
CA PHE A 193 2.36 -11.57 -19.68
C PHE A 193 3.52 -11.03 -18.82
N ALA A 194 4.15 -11.86 -17.99
CA ALA A 194 5.31 -11.50 -17.16
C ALA A 194 6.59 -11.16 -17.96
N GLN A 195 6.63 -11.45 -19.26
CA GLN A 195 7.82 -11.30 -20.11
C GLN A 195 7.72 -10.20 -21.19
N ASN A 196 6.67 -9.36 -21.18
CA ASN A 196 6.44 -8.32 -22.19
C ASN A 196 6.22 -6.92 -21.61
#